data_AF-I3EDF2-F1
#
_entry.id   AF-I3EDF2-F1
#
_cell.length_a   1.000
_cell.length_b   1.000
_cell.length_c   1.000
_cell.angle_alpha   90.00
_cell.angle_beta   90.00
_cell.angle_gamma   90.00
#
_symmetry.space_group_name_H-M   'P 1'
#
loop_
_entity.id
_entity.type
_entity.pdbx_description
1 polymer ?
#
loop_
_entity_poly.entity_id
_entity_poly.type
_entity_poly.pdbx_seq_one_letter_code
_entity_poly.pdbx_strand_id
1 'polypeptide(L)'
;MLYEAFFTALIGVSWGVFFLINPLTQNGGVGRSVPSISTIDKDCFIFFYLNAAIFFILIYFFKYTSKSTHLLGIHILRRLIESSVYSYTYTSRMNILHLAVGIIYYPMILMRSVESKSSQVYLFCAGTLLQTVAHYLMFRKKRRIRYLHYISELIIHCAICVDYLNLAWIVSFSIINILNNK
;
A
#
# COMPACT_ATOMS: atom_id res chain seq x y z
N MET A 1 11.19 21.27 8.85
CA MET A 1 10.85 21.90 7.56
C MET A 1 11.30 21.07 6.35
N LEU A 2 12.60 20.75 6.19
CA LEU A 2 13.09 19.99 5.02
C LEU A 2 12.45 18.59 4.88
N TYR A 3 12.31 17.87 5.99
CA TYR A 3 11.67 16.54 6.05
C TYR A 3 10.18 16.58 5.65
N GLU A 4 9.43 17.56 6.13
CA GLU A 4 8.02 17.78 5.76
C GLU A 4 7.87 18.15 4.28
N ALA A 5 8.76 18.99 3.76
CA ALA A 5 8.77 19.37 2.34
C ALA A 5 9.07 18.17 1.43
N PHE A 6 10.03 17.32 1.80
CA PHE A 6 10.34 16.09 1.06
C PHE A 6 9.18 15.08 1.08
N PHE A 7 8.49 14.92 2.22
CA PHE A 7 7.31 14.05 2.32
C PHE A 7 6.13 14.58 1.51
N THR A 8 5.89 15.89 1.57
CA THR A 8 4.87 16.56 0.76
C THR A 8 5.17 16.43 -0.74
N ALA A 9 6.44 16.60 -1.12
CA ALA A 9 6.89 16.39 -2.49
C ALA A 9 6.74 14.94 -2.92
N LEU A 10 7.07 13.96 -2.07
CA LEU A 10 6.88 12.54 -2.38
C LEU A 10 5.40 12.20 -2.53
N ILE A 11 4.51 12.71 -1.67
CA ILE A 11 3.07 12.51 -1.84
C ILE A 11 2.59 13.17 -3.13
N GLY A 12 3.07 14.38 -3.44
CA GLY A 12 2.78 15.08 -4.68
C GLY A 12 3.28 14.32 -5.92
N VAL A 13 4.48 13.75 -5.88
CA VAL A 13 5.06 12.91 -6.94
C VAL A 13 4.33 11.59 -7.04
N SER A 14 4.00 10.96 -5.91
CA SER A 14 3.18 9.75 -5.85
C SER A 14 1.85 10.03 -6.52
N TRP A 15 1.15 11.09 -6.10
CA TRP A 15 -0.06 11.58 -6.74
C TRP A 15 0.15 11.77 -8.23
N GLY A 16 1.18 12.49 -8.68
CA GLY A 16 1.49 12.66 -10.10
C GLY A 16 1.65 11.32 -10.85
N VAL A 17 2.36 10.36 -10.28
CA VAL A 17 2.51 9.01 -10.85
C VAL A 17 1.17 8.27 -10.89
N PHE A 18 0.37 8.32 -9.82
CA PHE A 18 -0.95 7.67 -9.73
C PHE A 18 -2.02 8.33 -10.62
N PHE A 19 -2.00 9.67 -10.78
CA PHE A 19 -2.97 10.44 -11.55
C PHE A 19 -2.64 10.50 -13.04
N LEU A 20 -1.35 10.51 -13.41
CA LEU A 20 -0.90 10.73 -14.79
C LEU A 20 -0.47 9.44 -15.50
N ILE A 21 -0.15 8.36 -14.77
CA ILE A 21 0.50 7.18 -15.35
C ILE A 21 -0.26 5.91 -14.96
N ASN A 22 -1.30 5.55 -15.73
CA ASN A 22 -2.06 4.27 -15.68
C ASN A 22 -2.52 3.78 -14.28
N PRO A 23 -3.85 3.66 -14.01
CA PRO A 23 -4.32 3.21 -12.72
C PRO A 23 -3.80 1.81 -12.36
N LEU A 24 -3.16 1.70 -11.19
CA LEU A 24 -2.62 0.45 -10.60
C LEU A 24 -3.64 -0.69 -10.45
N THR A 25 -4.92 -0.40 -10.70
CA THR A 25 -6.06 -1.29 -10.50
C THR A 25 -6.63 -1.88 -11.77
N GLN A 26 -6.02 -1.63 -12.94
CA GLN A 26 -6.29 -2.46 -14.11
C GLN A 26 -5.83 -3.89 -13.83
N ASN A 27 -6.79 -4.75 -13.49
CA ASN A 27 -6.62 -6.17 -13.25
C ASN A 27 -7.19 -6.90 -14.46
N GLY A 28 -6.35 -7.20 -15.44
CA GLY A 28 -6.68 -8.07 -16.58
C GLY A 28 -7.58 -7.46 -17.67
N GLY A 29 -7.75 -6.14 -17.74
CA GLY A 29 -8.36 -5.50 -18.90
C GLY A 29 -7.29 -5.22 -19.95
N VAL A 30 -7.49 -5.67 -21.20
CA VAL A 30 -6.74 -5.20 -22.38
C VAL A 30 -7.20 -3.77 -22.68
N GLY A 31 -6.88 -2.85 -21.79
CA GLY A 31 -7.20 -1.44 -21.89
C GLY A 31 -5.95 -0.68 -22.29
N ARG A 32 -5.82 -0.42 -23.60
CA ARG A 32 -4.82 0.46 -24.25
C ARG A 32 -3.81 1.05 -23.27
N SER A 33 -2.76 0.30 -22.96
CA SER A 33 -1.59 0.87 -22.31
C SER A 33 -1.06 1.93 -23.26
N VAL A 34 -1.30 3.21 -22.94
CA VAL A 34 -0.48 4.30 -23.44
C VAL A 34 0.98 3.84 -23.28
N PRO A 35 1.85 4.00 -24.28
CA PRO A 35 3.23 3.49 -24.22
C PRO A 35 4.00 4.28 -23.16
N SER A 36 3.78 3.91 -21.90
CA SER A 36 4.42 4.50 -20.75
C SER A 36 5.61 3.61 -20.40
N ILE A 37 6.81 4.21 -20.45
CA ILE A 37 8.03 3.86 -19.71
C ILE A 37 7.92 2.55 -18.93
N SER A 38 8.66 1.53 -19.39
CA SER A 38 8.86 0.20 -18.79
C SER A 38 7.77 -0.31 -17.82
N THR A 39 6.90 -1.19 -18.32
CA THR A 39 5.97 -1.94 -17.49
C THR A 39 6.63 -3.19 -16.91
N ILE A 40 6.36 -3.48 -15.64
CA ILE A 40 6.83 -4.66 -14.91
C ILE A 40 5.65 -5.50 -14.40
N ASP A 41 5.92 -6.74 -14.01
CA ASP A 41 4.90 -7.62 -13.41
C ASP A 41 4.44 -7.07 -12.05
N LYS A 42 3.13 -7.19 -11.73
CA LYS A 42 2.63 -6.86 -10.39
C LYS A 42 3.16 -7.81 -9.33
N ASP A 43 3.64 -9.00 -9.67
CA ASP A 43 4.32 -9.88 -8.70
C ASP A 43 5.60 -9.22 -8.13
N CYS A 44 6.16 -8.21 -8.81
CA CYS A 44 7.24 -7.38 -8.25
C CYS A 44 6.81 -6.54 -7.03
N PHE A 45 5.52 -6.51 -6.65
CA PHE A 45 5.07 -5.94 -5.37
C PHE A 45 5.75 -6.59 -4.16
N ILE A 46 6.23 -7.83 -4.28
CA ILE A 46 7.00 -8.48 -3.22
C ILE A 46 8.23 -7.65 -2.81
N PHE A 47 8.89 -6.98 -3.75
CA PHE A 47 10.08 -6.16 -3.47
C PHE A 47 9.74 -4.91 -2.65
N PHE A 48 8.55 -4.34 -2.84
CA PHE A 48 8.06 -3.21 -2.06
C PHE A 48 7.92 -3.58 -0.58
N TYR A 49 7.28 -4.72 -0.29
CA TYR A 49 7.09 -5.19 1.08
C TYR A 49 8.39 -5.75 1.70
N LEU A 50 9.26 -6.36 0.90
CA LEU A 50 10.56 -6.83 1.36
C LEU A 50 11.45 -5.66 1.81
N ASN A 51 11.52 -4.59 1.01
CA ASN A 51 12.23 -3.37 1.39
C ASN A 51 11.69 -2.79 2.70
N ALA A 52 10.36 -2.64 2.79
CA ALA A 52 9.70 -2.14 3.99
C ALA A 52 10.00 -2.99 5.23
N ALA A 53 10.06 -4.32 5.09
CA ALA A 53 10.39 -5.23 6.18
C ALA A 53 11.86 -5.06 6.64
N ILE A 54 12.80 -4.95 5.70
CA ILE A 54 14.22 -4.68 6.02
C ILE A 54 14.35 -3.36 6.79
N PHE A 55 13.65 -2.32 6.34
CA PHE A 55 13.68 -1.01 6.99
C PHE A 55 13.01 -1.03 8.37
N PHE A 56 11.92 -1.77 8.54
CA PHE A 56 11.30 -1.99 9.85
C PHE A 56 12.27 -2.68 10.83
N ILE A 57 12.98 -3.72 10.39
CA ILE A 57 14.00 -4.42 11.19
C ILE A 57 15.09 -3.43 11.62
N LEU A 58 15.56 -2.57 10.71
CA LEU A 58 16.55 -1.54 11.00
C LEU A 58 16.08 -0.59 12.11
N ILE A 59 14.86 -0.04 11.97
CA ILE A 59 14.25 0.86 12.97
C ILE A 59 14.08 0.17 14.33
N TYR A 60 13.68 -1.11 14.31
CA TYR A 60 13.54 -1.93 15.51
C TYR A 60 14.89 -2.07 16.25
N PHE A 61 15.96 -2.39 15.52
CA PHE A 61 17.31 -2.47 16.10
C PHE A 61 17.79 -1.14 16.67
N PHE A 62 17.49 -0.02 16.01
CA PHE A 62 17.81 1.32 16.53
C PHE A 62 16.89 1.80 17.66
N LYS A 63 15.93 0.98 18.11
CA LYS A 63 14.96 1.28 19.19
C LYS A 63 14.09 2.52 18.93
N TYR A 64 13.88 2.89 17.67
CA TYR A 64 12.97 3.98 17.26
C TYR A 64 11.55 3.45 17.02
N THR A 65 10.97 2.77 18.01
CA THR A 65 9.70 2.05 17.83
C THR A 65 8.58 2.64 18.67
N SER A 66 7.44 2.90 18.04
CA SER A 66 6.16 3.17 18.69
C SER A 66 5.21 1.98 18.54
N LYS A 67 4.06 1.98 19.21
CA LYS A 67 3.02 0.95 18.95
C LYS A 67 2.59 0.92 17.48
N SER A 68 2.50 2.09 16.85
CA SER A 68 2.14 2.18 15.43
C SER A 68 3.20 1.60 14.52
N THR A 69 4.49 1.78 14.86
CA THR A 69 5.58 1.12 14.14
C THR A 69 5.41 -0.40 14.17
N HIS A 70 5.04 -0.97 15.31
CA HIS A 70 4.78 -2.41 15.44
C HIS A 70 3.56 -2.87 14.63
N LEU A 71 2.45 -2.13 14.69
CA LEU A 71 1.26 -2.44 13.89
C LEU A 71 1.56 -2.38 12.39
N LEU A 72 2.33 -1.37 11.95
CA LEU A 72 2.78 -1.24 10.57
C LEU A 72 3.72 -2.37 10.17
N GLY A 73 4.65 -2.77 11.05
CA GLY A 73 5.53 -3.92 10.85
C GLY A 73 4.75 -5.22 10.66
N ILE A 74 3.73 -5.47 11.50
CA ILE A 74 2.83 -6.63 11.37
C ILE A 74 2.09 -6.58 10.03
N HIS A 75 1.55 -5.43 9.65
CA HIS A 75 0.88 -5.25 8.37
C HIS A 75 1.82 -5.56 7.19
N ILE A 76 3.02 -4.99 7.18
CA ILE A 76 4.05 -5.21 6.14
C ILE A 76 4.39 -6.69 6.05
N LEU A 77 4.67 -7.36 7.17
CA LEU A 77 5.03 -8.77 7.19
C LEU A 77 3.91 -9.65 6.63
N ARG A 78 2.67 -9.39 7.04
CA ARG A 78 1.51 -10.13 6.51
C ARG A 78 1.33 -9.89 5.01
N ARG A 79 1.48 -8.65 4.52
CA ARG A 79 1.40 -8.34 3.09
C ARG A 79 2.55 -8.97 2.28
N LEU A 80 3.74 -9.05 2.85
CA LEU A 80 4.88 -9.77 2.26
C LEU A 80 4.55 -11.26 2.07
N ILE A 81 4.07 -11.92 3.13
CA ILE A 81 3.66 -13.34 3.06
C ILE A 81 2.56 -13.54 2.02
N GLU A 82 1.53 -12.69 2.03
CA GLU A 82 0.45 -12.78 1.05
C GLU A 82 0.93 -12.61 -0.39
N SER A 83 1.85 -11.67 -0.64
CA SER A 83 2.39 -11.43 -1.98
C SER A 83 3.29 -12.58 -2.46
N SER A 84 3.89 -13.33 -1.53
CA SER A 84 4.65 -14.55 -1.85
C SER A 84 3.76 -15.77 -2.11
N VAL A 85 2.54 -15.79 -1.56
CA VAL A 85 1.60 -16.93 -1.67
C VAL A 85 0.56 -16.72 -2.77
N TYR A 86 0.17 -15.48 -3.01
CA TYR A 86 -0.83 -15.11 -4.01
C TYR A 86 -0.17 -14.38 -5.18
N SER A 87 -0.18 -15.01 -6.35
CA SER A 87 0.29 -14.39 -7.59
C SER A 87 -0.84 -13.67 -8.31
N TYR A 88 -0.50 -12.55 -8.94
CA TYR A 88 -1.37 -11.87 -9.88
C TYR A 88 -1.47 -12.69 -11.18
N THR A 89 -2.45 -12.36 -12.03
CA THR A 89 -2.49 -12.92 -13.38
C THR A 89 -1.35 -12.33 -14.21
N TYR A 90 -0.76 -13.09 -15.13
CA TYR A 90 0.32 -12.65 -16.03
C TYR A 90 0.01 -11.38 -16.84
N THR A 91 -1.28 -11.06 -17.01
CA THR A 91 -1.78 -9.84 -17.67
C THR A 91 -1.76 -8.61 -16.78
N SER A 92 -1.52 -8.76 -15.48
CA SER A 92 -1.49 -7.67 -14.51
C SER A 92 -0.10 -7.03 -14.49
N ARG A 93 0.01 -5.83 -15.03
CA ARG A 93 1.27 -5.06 -15.08
C ARG A 93 1.18 -3.79 -14.22
N MET A 94 2.33 -3.29 -13.77
CA MET A 94 2.46 -1.97 -13.17
C MET A 94 3.60 -1.18 -13.82
N ASN A 95 3.51 0.15 -13.80
CA ASN A 95 4.62 1.02 -14.22
C ASN A 95 5.79 0.96 -13.21
N ILE A 96 7.04 1.05 -13.69
CA ILE A 96 8.24 1.09 -12.84
C ILE A 96 8.23 2.24 -11.81
N LEU A 97 7.61 3.38 -12.15
CA LEU A 97 7.49 4.52 -11.24
C LEU A 97 6.62 4.20 -10.03
N HIS A 98 5.61 3.33 -10.18
CA HIS A 98 4.84 2.85 -9.04
C HIS A 98 5.70 2.02 -8.08
N LEU A 99 6.60 1.20 -8.61
CA LEU A 99 7.53 0.43 -7.79
C LEU A 99 8.51 1.36 -7.06
N ALA A 100 9.05 2.37 -7.74
CA ALA A 100 9.95 3.35 -7.13
C ALA A 100 9.26 4.15 -6.01
N VAL A 101 8.05 4.63 -6.26
CA VAL A 101 7.22 5.32 -5.26
C VAL A 101 6.95 4.40 -4.07
N GLY A 102 6.57 3.15 -4.32
CA GLY A 102 6.40 2.15 -3.28
C GLY A 102 7.65 2.01 -2.44
N ILE A 103 8.80 1.69 -3.04
CA ILE A 103 10.09 1.52 -2.36
C ILE A 103 10.40 2.65 -1.36
N ILE A 104 10.02 3.89 -1.65
CA ILE A 104 10.25 5.04 -0.78
C ILE A 104 9.14 5.22 0.26
N TYR A 105 7.89 4.92 -0.08
CA TYR A 105 6.70 5.19 0.74
C TYR A 105 6.74 4.53 2.14
N TYR A 106 6.96 3.21 2.23
CA TYR A 106 6.91 2.52 3.52
C TYR A 106 8.02 2.93 4.50
N PRO A 107 9.30 3.05 4.08
CA PRO A 107 10.34 3.61 4.94
C PRO A 107 9.94 4.95 5.56
N MET A 108 9.33 5.83 4.77
CA MET A 108 8.93 7.13 5.26
C MET A 108 7.75 7.10 6.23
N ILE A 109 6.75 6.24 6.01
CA ILE A 109 5.68 6.06 7.00
C ILE A 109 6.23 5.48 8.29
N LEU A 110 7.14 4.50 8.21
CA LEU A 110 7.78 3.92 9.39
C LEU A 110 8.48 5.00 10.22
N MET A 111 9.21 5.92 9.58
CA MET A 111 9.83 7.06 10.25
C MET A 111 8.83 8.08 10.83
N ARG A 112 7.64 8.24 10.26
CA ARG A 112 6.59 9.15 10.76
C ARG A 112 5.60 8.50 11.73
N SER A 113 5.73 7.21 12.00
CA SER A 113 4.74 6.48 12.78
C SER A 113 4.71 6.97 14.24
N VAL A 114 3.70 7.79 14.56
CA VAL A 114 3.43 8.32 15.91
C VAL A 114 2.72 7.28 16.78
N GLU A 115 2.84 7.35 18.10
CA GLU A 115 2.20 6.41 19.03
C GLU A 115 0.67 6.31 18.82
N SER A 116 0.16 5.08 18.65
CA SER A 116 -1.29 4.82 18.51
C SER A 116 -1.98 4.64 19.84
N LYS A 117 -3.29 4.91 19.84
CA LYS A 117 -4.18 4.62 20.98
C LYS A 117 -4.53 3.14 21.00
N SER A 118 -4.65 2.55 22.19
CA SER A 118 -5.00 1.13 22.34
C SER A 118 -6.31 0.72 21.67
N SER A 119 -7.30 1.63 21.57
CA SER A 119 -8.57 1.38 20.87
C SER A 119 -8.38 1.15 19.36
N GLN A 120 -7.30 1.67 18.77
CA GLN A 120 -6.99 1.50 17.35
C GLN A 120 -6.47 0.09 17.03
N VAL A 121 -5.96 -0.66 18.02
CA VAL A 121 -5.50 -2.04 17.82
C VAL A 121 -6.66 -2.95 17.39
N TYR A 122 -7.85 -2.79 17.98
CA TYR A 122 -9.03 -3.58 17.59
C TYR A 122 -9.48 -3.26 16.17
N LEU A 123 -9.45 -1.98 15.79
CA LEU A 123 -9.77 -1.55 14.43
C LEU A 123 -8.76 -2.09 13.42
N PHE A 124 -7.47 -2.09 13.78
CA PHE A 124 -6.40 -2.68 13.00
C PHE A 124 -6.61 -4.19 12.78
N CYS A 125 -6.94 -4.93 13.85
CA CYS A 125 -7.20 -6.37 13.77
C CYS A 125 -8.41 -6.66 12.86
N ALA A 126 -9.51 -5.93 13.04
CA ALA A 126 -10.71 -6.07 12.21
C ALA A 126 -10.43 -5.76 10.73
N GLY A 127 -9.73 -4.66 10.45
CA GLY A 127 -9.33 -4.28 9.09
C GLY A 127 -8.42 -5.32 8.45
N THR A 128 -7.43 -5.83 9.20
CA THR A 128 -6.48 -6.85 8.74
C THR A 128 -7.19 -8.16 8.41
N LEU A 129 -8.11 -8.61 9.26
CA LEU A 129 -8.90 -9.81 9.02
C LEU A 129 -9.78 -9.64 7.77
N LEU A 130 -10.51 -8.53 7.68
CA LEU A 130 -11.37 -8.21 6.55
C LEU A 130 -10.57 -8.22 5.23
N GLN A 131 -9.39 -7.61 5.25
CA GLN A 131 -8.52 -7.56 4.08
C GLN A 131 -7.98 -8.94 3.70
N THR A 132 -7.63 -9.78 4.68
CA THR A 132 -7.12 -11.13 4.45
C THR A 132 -8.18 -12.00 3.78
N VAL A 133 -9.41 -11.91 4.27
CA VAL A 133 -10.57 -12.58 3.67
C VAL A 133 -10.82 -12.05 2.25
N ALA A 134 -10.78 -10.73 2.05
CA ALA A 134 -10.95 -10.14 0.71
C ALA A 134 -9.89 -10.63 -0.28
N HIS A 135 -8.61 -10.68 0.11
CA HIS A 135 -7.53 -11.22 -0.71
C HIS A 135 -7.71 -12.69 -1.01
N TYR A 136 -8.03 -13.51 0.00
CA TYR A 136 -8.29 -14.92 -0.21
C TYR A 136 -9.40 -15.14 -1.24
N LEU A 137 -10.52 -14.43 -1.09
CA LEU A 137 -11.65 -14.53 -2.01
C LEU A 137 -11.31 -14.02 -3.43
N MET A 138 -10.50 -12.97 -3.54
CA MET A 138 -10.07 -12.42 -4.83
C MET A 138 -9.07 -13.33 -5.55
N PHE A 139 -7.99 -13.75 -4.87
CA PHE A 139 -6.91 -14.50 -5.51
C PHE A 139 -7.22 -16.00 -5.65
N ARG A 140 -7.81 -16.64 -4.64
CA ARG A 140 -8.12 -18.08 -4.65
C ARG A 140 -9.49 -18.40 -5.19
N LYS A 141 -10.54 -17.68 -4.77
CA LYS A 141 -11.92 -17.94 -5.22
C LYS A 141 -12.32 -17.13 -6.46
N LYS A 142 -11.43 -16.26 -6.97
CA LYS A 142 -11.67 -15.39 -8.14
C LYS A 142 -12.98 -14.59 -8.05
N ARG A 143 -13.45 -14.27 -6.84
CA ARG A 143 -14.66 -13.48 -6.62
C ARG A 143 -14.38 -12.00 -6.87
N ARG A 144 -15.32 -11.29 -7.48
CA ARG A 144 -15.23 -9.84 -7.72
C ARG A 144 -15.53 -9.04 -6.45
N ILE A 145 -14.61 -9.06 -5.49
CA ILE A 145 -14.70 -8.28 -4.24
C ILE A 145 -13.67 -7.15 -4.25
N ARG A 146 -13.63 -6.41 -5.37
CA ARG A 146 -12.54 -5.46 -5.66
C ARG A 146 -12.48 -4.31 -4.65
N TYR A 147 -13.62 -3.78 -4.24
CA TYR A 147 -13.69 -2.58 -3.37
C TYR A 147 -13.41 -2.86 -1.90
N LEU A 148 -13.81 -4.04 -1.41
CA LEU A 148 -13.69 -4.36 0.01
C LEU A 148 -12.24 -4.40 0.47
N HIS A 149 -11.33 -4.87 -0.39
CA HIS A 149 -9.89 -4.85 -0.14
C HIS A 149 -9.37 -3.41 0.08
N TYR A 150 -9.76 -2.44 -0.75
CA TYR A 150 -9.33 -1.05 -0.60
C TYR A 150 -9.92 -0.38 0.63
N ILE A 151 -11.20 -0.65 0.92
CA ILE A 151 -11.85 -0.15 2.15
C ILE A 151 -11.13 -0.71 3.37
N SER A 152 -10.78 -1.99 3.37
CA SER A 152 -10.03 -2.59 4.48
C SER A 152 -8.61 -2.03 4.62
N GLU A 153 -7.92 -1.71 3.52
CA GLU A 153 -6.62 -1.02 3.55
C GLU A 153 -6.76 0.36 4.23
N LEU A 154 -7.78 1.13 3.86
CA LEU A 154 -8.07 2.42 4.49
C LEU A 154 -8.29 2.28 6.00
N ILE A 155 -9.10 1.31 6.43
CA ILE A 155 -9.36 1.05 7.86
C ILE A 155 -8.05 0.74 8.60
N ILE A 156 -7.20 -0.11 8.03
CA ILE A 156 -5.91 -0.49 8.62
C ILE A 156 -5.03 0.74 8.81
N HIS A 157 -4.87 1.58 7.80
CA HIS A 157 -4.00 2.74 7.92
C HIS A 157 -4.57 3.83 8.82
N CYS A 158 -5.89 4.03 8.85
CA CYS A 158 -6.55 4.89 9.85
C CYS A 158 -6.28 4.41 11.28
N ALA A 159 -6.12 3.09 11.47
CA ALA A 159 -5.76 2.50 12.76
C ALA A 159 -4.26 2.62 13.09
N ILE A 160 -3.38 2.56 12.09
CA ILE A 160 -1.92 2.66 12.28
C ILE A 160 -1.48 4.12 12.46
N CYS A 161 -1.91 5.02 11.59
CA CYS A 161 -1.37 6.38 11.53
C CYS A 161 -2.44 7.37 11.05
N VAL A 162 -2.90 8.23 11.96
CA VAL A 162 -3.73 9.39 11.63
C VAL A 162 -2.81 10.58 11.33
N ASP A 163 -1.94 10.43 10.33
CA ASP A 163 -1.28 11.57 9.70
C ASP A 163 -2.17 12.04 8.55
N TYR A 164 -2.49 13.34 8.51
CA TYR A 164 -3.35 13.93 7.49
C TYR A 164 -2.83 13.69 6.07
N LEU A 165 -1.50 13.63 5.91
CA LEU A 165 -0.84 13.34 4.63
C LEU A 165 -1.03 11.87 4.22
N ASN A 166 -0.89 10.94 5.16
CA ASN A 166 -1.15 9.52 4.92
C ASN A 166 -2.63 9.28 4.59
N LEU A 167 -3.53 9.90 5.36
CA LEU A 167 -4.97 9.80 5.12
C LEU A 167 -5.37 10.38 3.76
N ALA A 168 -4.86 11.56 3.40
CA ALA A 168 -5.10 12.18 2.11
C ALA A 168 -4.60 11.29 0.96
N TRP A 169 -3.45 10.65 1.11
CA TRP A 169 -2.91 9.72 0.12
C TRP A 169 -3.83 8.50 -0.07
N ILE A 170 -4.25 7.85 1.02
CA ILE A 170 -5.05 6.61 0.95
C ILE A 170 -6.48 6.89 0.49
N VAL A 171 -7.08 7.99 0.94
CA VAL A 171 -8.41 8.42 0.50
C VAL A 171 -8.38 8.72 -1.00
N SER A 172 -7.39 9.48 -1.47
CA SER A 172 -7.23 9.78 -2.89
C SER A 172 -7.04 8.50 -3.70
N PHE A 173 -6.14 7.62 -3.26
CA PHE A 173 -5.92 6.31 -3.89
C PHE A 173 -7.21 5.49 -3.98
N SER A 174 -7.99 5.43 -2.90
CA SER A 174 -9.24 4.67 -2.84
C SER A 174 -10.30 5.26 -3.78
N ILE A 175 -10.49 6.58 -3.77
CA ILE A 175 -11.47 7.28 -4.62
C ILE A 175 -11.14 7.11 -6.09
N ILE A 176 -9.89 7.33 -6.49
CA ILE A 176 -9.46 7.22 -7.90
C ILE A 176 -9.67 5.80 -8.41
N ASN A 177 -9.34 4.79 -7.60
CA ASN A 177 -9.53 3.40 -7.98
C ASN A 177 -11.01 3.02 -8.13
N ILE A 178 -11.89 3.67 -7.37
CA ILE A 178 -13.35 3.54 -7.55
C ILE A 178 -13.78 4.20 -8.87
N LEU A 179 -13.28 5.40 -9.17
CA LEU A 179 -13.65 6.17 -10.36
C LEU A 179 -13.12 5.59 -11.67
N ASN A 180 -11.88 5.09 -11.70
CA ASN A 180 -11.20 4.57 -12.89
C ASN A 180 -11.61 3.13 -13.28
N ASN A 181 -12.52 2.50 -12.53
CA ASN A 181 -13.09 1.18 -12.85
C ASN A 181 -14.52 1.26 -13.44
N LYS A 182 -14.93 2.44 -13.92
CA LYS A 182 -16.03 2.58 -14.90
C LYS A 182 -15.54 2.20 -16.28
#